data_AF-A0A941QEZ1-F1
#
_entry.id   AF-A0A941QEZ1-F1
#
_cell.length_a   1.000
_cell.length_b   1.000
_cell.length_c   1.000
_cell.angle_alpha   90.00
_cell.angle_beta   90.00
_cell.angle_gamma   90.00
#
_symmetry.space_group_name_H-M   'P 1'
#
loop_
_entity.id
_entity.type
_entity.pdbx_description
1 polymer ?
#
loop_
_entity_poly.entity_id
_entity_poly.type
_entity_poly.pdbx_seq_one_letter_code
_entity_poly.pdbx_strand_id
1 'polypeptide(L)'
;MAAEPRALPPAEISPHQWLQQYCPVLDGQFLFLDPISWRTFQLSEGAVTVLQETATAIELGRFSDFLVEVQEAGGWPPELEPLAWSLNSLIRSDAFRPAE
;
A
#
# COMPACT_ATOMS: atom_id res chain seq x y z
N MET A 1 -10.56 10.49 -28.81
CA MET A 1 -9.32 9.73 -28.48
C MET A 1 -9.36 9.51 -26.98
N ALA A 2 -9.65 8.29 -26.55
CA ALA A 2 -9.64 7.95 -25.13
C ALA A 2 -8.17 7.81 -24.71
N ALA A 3 -7.73 8.56 -23.70
CA ALA A 3 -6.45 8.32 -23.08
C ALA A 3 -6.54 6.96 -22.39
N GLU A 4 -5.86 5.95 -22.94
CA GLU A 4 -5.64 4.69 -22.25
C GLU A 4 -5.00 5.01 -20.88
N PRO A 5 -5.44 4.35 -19.79
CA PRO A 5 -4.81 4.53 -18.49
C PRO A 5 -3.37 4.03 -18.63
N ARG A 6 -2.46 4.98 -18.80
CA ARG A 6 -1.04 4.73 -18.94
C ARG A 6 -0.59 4.15 -17.60
N ALA A 7 -0.45 2.83 -17.56
CA ALA A 7 0.12 2.13 -16.41
C ALA A 7 1.50 2.75 -16.17
N LEU A 8 1.61 3.58 -15.13
CA LEU A 8 2.87 4.20 -14.75
C LEU A 8 3.87 3.07 -14.44
N PRO A 9 5.14 3.21 -14.84
CA PRO A 9 6.15 2.24 -14.44
C PRO A 9 6.16 2.14 -12.90
N PRO A 10 6.32 0.94 -12.32
CA PRO A 10 6.25 0.74 -10.88
C PRO A 10 7.25 1.59 -10.08
N ALA A 11 8.26 2.14 -10.74
CA ALA A 11 9.27 3.05 -10.20
C ALA A 11 8.78 4.48 -9.89
N GLU A 12 7.57 4.87 -10.31
CA GLU A 12 7.01 6.22 -10.05
C GLU A 12 5.69 6.20 -9.28
N ILE A 13 5.24 5.04 -8.83
CA ILE A 13 3.94 4.90 -8.18
C ILE A 13 4.10 5.29 -6.70
N SER A 14 3.52 6.42 -6.33
CA SER A 14 3.45 6.82 -4.92
C SER A 14 2.58 5.81 -4.14
N PRO A 15 2.81 5.59 -2.84
CA PRO A 15 2.00 4.73 -1.99
C PRO A 15 0.51 4.92 -2.15
N HIS A 16 0.05 6.18 -2.22
CA HIS A 16 -1.35 6.47 -2.46
C HIS A 16 -1.83 6.04 -3.85
N GLN A 17 -1.01 6.20 -4.90
CA GLN A 17 -1.36 5.73 -6.24
C GLN A 17 -1.44 4.21 -6.29
N TRP A 18 -0.58 3.53 -5.55
CA TRP A 18 -0.62 2.07 -5.45
C TRP A 18 -1.90 1.60 -4.75
N LEU A 19 -2.28 2.24 -3.64
CA LEU A 19 -3.58 1.97 -3.00
C LEU A 19 -4.75 2.21 -3.95
N GLN A 20 -4.73 3.27 -4.76
CA GLN A 20 -5.79 3.52 -5.74
C GLN A 20 -5.87 2.47 -6.85
N GLN A 21 -4.75 1.88 -7.24
CA GLN A 21 -4.70 0.84 -8.28
C GLN A 21 -5.10 -0.54 -7.75
N TYR A 22 -4.69 -0.87 -6.52
CA TYR A 22 -4.77 -2.22 -5.97
C TYR A 22 -5.81 -2.37 -4.85
N CYS A 23 -6.45 -1.29 -4.41
CA CYS A 23 -7.57 -1.31 -3.45
C CYS A 23 -8.88 -0.81 -4.10
N PRO A 24 -9.44 -1.52 -5.12
CA PRO A 24 -10.75 -1.17 -5.66
C PRO A 24 -11.87 -1.35 -4.62
N VAL A 25 -12.84 -0.43 -4.67
CA VAL A 25 -14.13 -0.61 -4.00
C VAL A 25 -15.05 -1.39 -4.93
N LEU A 26 -15.44 -2.59 -4.52
CA LEU A 26 -16.35 -3.47 -5.26
C LEU A 26 -17.57 -3.74 -4.39
N ASP A 27 -18.75 -3.33 -4.86
CA ASP A 27 -20.04 -3.56 -4.17
C ASP A 27 -20.09 -3.02 -2.71
N GLY A 28 -19.38 -1.92 -2.44
CA GLY A 28 -19.27 -1.35 -1.09
C GLY A 28 -18.30 -2.10 -0.16
N GLN A 29 -17.55 -3.07 -0.68
CA GLN A 29 -16.47 -3.74 0.00
C GLN A 29 -15.12 -3.24 -0.53
N PHE A 30 -14.17 -3.02 0.37
CA PHE A 30 -12.80 -2.69 -0.02
C PHE A 30 -12.05 -3.99 -0.25
N LEU A 31 -11.69 -4.26 -1.49
CA LEU A 31 -10.89 -5.41 -1.84
C LEU A 31 -9.50 -4.93 -2.19
N PHE A 32 -8.52 -5.54 -1.56
CA PHE A 32 -7.13 -5.25 -1.81
C PHE A 32 -6.47 -6.43 -2.47
N LEU A 33 -5.86 -6.20 -3.63
CA LEU A 33 -5.08 -7.19 -4.35
C LEU A 33 -3.60 -6.91 -4.11
N ASP A 34 -2.93 -7.74 -3.32
CA ASP A 34 -1.50 -7.59 -3.10
C ASP A 34 -0.70 -8.17 -4.27
N PRO A 35 -0.01 -7.35 -5.10
CA PRO A 35 0.76 -7.81 -6.25
C PRO A 35 2.05 -8.55 -5.87
N ILE A 36 2.50 -8.50 -4.60
CA ILE A 36 3.72 -9.19 -4.16
C ILE A 36 3.41 -10.64 -3.81
N SER A 37 2.40 -10.85 -2.97
CA SER A 37 1.97 -12.16 -2.49
C SER A 37 0.87 -12.81 -3.33
N TRP A 38 0.29 -12.05 -4.28
CA TRP A 38 -0.85 -12.47 -5.12
C TRP A 38 -2.05 -12.91 -4.30
N ARG A 39 -2.25 -12.28 -3.13
CA ARG A 39 -3.36 -12.55 -2.23
C ARG A 39 -4.36 -11.41 -2.29
N THR A 40 -5.63 -11.79 -2.15
CA THR A 40 -6.72 -10.84 -2.03
C THR A 40 -7.13 -10.73 -0.58
N PHE A 41 -7.26 -9.50 -0.10
CA PHE A 41 -7.67 -9.18 1.26
C PHE A 41 -8.96 -8.39 1.22
N GLN A 42 -9.90 -8.76 2.09
CA GLN A 42 -11.12 -8.00 2.28
C GLN A 42 -10.91 -7.03 3.45
N LEU A 43 -10.92 -5.75 3.14
CA LEU A 43 -10.66 -4.69 4.10
C LEU A 43 -11.97 -4.05 4.57
N SER A 44 -11.99 -3.68 5.84
CA SER A 44 -12.98 -2.75 6.37
C SER A 44 -12.60 -1.31 6.03
N GLU A 45 -13.54 -0.39 6.12
CA GLU A 45 -13.28 1.05 5.94
C GLU A 45 -12.16 1.54 6.86
N GLY A 46 -12.17 1.13 8.14
CA GLY A 46 -11.11 1.48 9.08
C GLY A 46 -9.74 0.92 8.68
N ALA A 47 -9.70 -0.28 8.09
CA ALA A 47 -8.45 -0.85 7.58
C ALA A 47 -7.89 -0.07 6.39
N VAL A 48 -8.77 0.43 5.52
CA VAL A 48 -8.36 1.31 4.41
C VAL A 48 -7.81 2.63 4.90
N THR A 49 -8.43 3.23 5.94
CA THR A 49 -7.89 4.44 6.57
C THR A 49 -6.48 4.21 7.09
N VAL A 50 -6.25 3.11 7.82
CA VAL A 50 -4.92 2.77 8.34
C VAL A 50 -3.91 2.56 7.20
N LEU A 51 -4.31 1.98 6.06
CA LEU A 51 -3.44 1.88 4.88
C LEU A 51 -3.11 3.24 4.27
N GLN A 52 -4.07 4.17 4.22
CA GLN A 52 -3.82 5.53 3.74
C GLN A 52 -2.86 6.29 4.66
N GLU A 53 -3.01 6.11 5.98
CA GLU A 53 -2.07 6.65 6.97
C GLU A 53 -0.69 6.03 6.80
N THR A 54 -0.63 4.71 6.55
CA THR A 54 0.61 4.00 6.24
C THR A 54 1.27 4.57 5.00
N ALA A 55 0.52 4.77 3.91
CA ALA A 55 0.99 5.36 2.68
C ALA A 55 1.58 6.76 2.91
N THR A 56 0.88 7.58 3.69
CA THR A 56 1.35 8.92 4.10
C THR A 56 2.65 8.83 4.91
N ALA A 57 2.73 7.92 5.88
CA ALA A 57 3.92 7.73 6.70
C ALA A 57 5.13 7.29 5.86
N ILE A 58 4.94 6.42 4.86
CA ILE A 58 6.03 6.00 3.99
C ILE A 58 6.47 7.15 3.07
N GLU A 59 5.54 7.92 2.49
CA GLU A 59 5.86 9.10 1.67
C GLU A 59 6.64 10.17 2.45
N LEU A 60 6.33 10.33 3.75
CA LEU A 60 7.04 11.24 4.65
C LEU A 60 8.35 10.66 5.19
N GLY A 61 8.73 9.42 4.83
CA GLY A 61 9.92 8.74 5.35
C GLY A 61 9.83 8.38 6.85
N ARG A 62 8.63 8.36 7.42
CA ARG A 62 8.34 8.13 8.85
C ARG A 62 7.66 6.79 9.13
N PHE A 63 7.79 5.82 8.21
CA PHE A 63 7.19 4.50 8.38
C PHE A 63 7.59 3.81 9.69
N SER A 64 8.85 3.98 10.13
CA SER A 64 9.31 3.41 11.41
C SER A 64 8.62 4.03 12.63
N ASP A 65 8.34 5.33 12.62
CA ASP A 65 7.57 5.97 13.70
C ASP A 65 6.12 5.45 13.70
N PHE A 66 5.53 5.32 12.50
CA PHE A 66 4.18 4.79 12.35
C PHE A 66 4.02 3.36 12.87
N LEU A 67 5.05 2.50 12.72
CA LEU A 67 5.05 1.16 13.33
C LEU A 67 4.94 1.21 14.86
N VAL A 68 5.58 2.19 15.49
CA VAL A 68 5.48 2.39 16.95
C VAL A 68 4.08 2.86 17.32
N GLU A 69 3.53 3.84 16.60
CA GLU A 69 2.17 4.35 16.82
C GLU A 69 1.11 3.23 16.71
N VAL A 70 1.23 2.35 15.70
CA VAL A 70 0.36 1.18 15.54
C VAL A 70 0.51 0.22 16.71
N GLN A 71 1.73 -0.03 17.18
CA GLN A 71 1.98 -0.90 18.32
C GLN A 71 1.37 -0.32 19.61
N GLU A 72 1.47 0.99 19.82
CA GLU A 72 0.85 1.70 20.95
C GLU A 72 -0.68 1.71 20.88
N ALA A 73 -1.25 1.74 19.67
CA ALA A 73 -2.70 1.67 19.44
C ALA A 73 -3.31 0.27 19.65
N GLY A 74 -2.49 -0.74 19.99
CA GLY A 74 -2.95 -2.12 20.21
C GLY A 74 -2.55 -3.11 19.11
N GLY A 75 -1.70 -2.69 18.18
CA GLY A 75 -1.18 -3.52 17.09
C GLY A 75 -1.97 -3.37 15.79
N TRP A 76 -1.52 -4.10 14.77
CA TRP A 76 -2.17 -4.09 13.47
C TRP A 76 -3.55 -4.74 13.51
N PRO A 77 -4.52 -4.21 12.76
CA PRO A 77 -5.72 -4.95 12.44
C PRO A 77 -5.35 -6.27 11.72
N PRO A 78 -6.21 -7.29 11.79
CA PRO A 78 -5.95 -8.56 11.13
C PRO A 78 -5.69 -8.34 9.63
N GLU A 79 -4.68 -9.04 9.12
CA GLU A 79 -4.25 -9.02 7.71
C GLU A 79 -3.67 -7.70 7.19
N LEU A 80 -3.55 -6.67 8.03
CA LEU A 80 -3.07 -5.35 7.60
C LEU A 80 -1.54 -5.21 7.63
N GLU A 81 -0.89 -5.81 8.62
CA GLU A 81 0.57 -5.82 8.72
C GLU A 81 1.28 -6.26 7.43
N PRO A 82 0.95 -7.41 6.80
CA PRO A 82 1.63 -7.81 5.56
C PRO A 82 1.39 -6.83 4.41
N LEU A 83 0.25 -6.13 4.38
CA LEU A 83 -0.05 -5.13 3.35
C LEU A 83 0.81 -3.87 3.52
N ALA A 84 0.97 -3.41 4.76
CA ALA A 84 1.84 -2.28 5.08
C ALA A 84 3.31 -2.58 4.71
N TRP A 85 3.78 -3.79 5.00
CA TRP A 85 5.11 -4.24 4.60
C TRP A 85 5.27 -4.36 3.08
N SER A 86 4.24 -4.84 2.39
CA SER A 86 4.24 -4.94 0.93
C SER A 86 4.31 -3.55 0.28
N LEU A 87 3.52 -2.60 0.80
CA LEU A 87 3.55 -1.20 0.39
C LEU A 87 4.93 -0.56 0.60
N ASN A 88 5.54 -0.73 1.78
CA ASN A 88 6.88 -0.22 2.06
C ASN A 88 7.97 -0.91 1.23
N SER A 89 7.82 -2.21 0.95
CA SER A 89 8.76 -2.97 0.13
C SER A 89 8.73 -2.54 -1.33
N LEU A 90 7.57 -2.16 -1.88
CA LEU A 90 7.48 -1.67 -3.26
C LEU A 90 8.22 -0.37 -3.47
N ILE A 91 8.20 0.56 -2.50
CA ILE A 91 9.05 1.76 -2.56
C ILE A 91 10.53 1.37 -2.46
N ARG A 92 10.87 0.45 -1.56
CA ARG A 92 12.27 0.05 -1.35
C ARG A 92 12.84 -0.80 -2.48
N SER A 93 12.01 -1.49 -3.26
CA SER A 93 12.44 -2.26 -4.43
C SER A 93 12.97 -1.37 -5.56
N ASP A 94 12.79 -0.05 -5.49
CA ASP A 94 13.56 0.91 -6.30
C ASP A 94 15.06 0.98 -5.89
N ALA A 95 15.44 0.41 -4.74
CA ALA A 95 16.85 0.27 -4.34
C ALA A 95 17.57 -0.94 -4.99
N PHE A 96 16.92 -1.70 -5.88
CA PHE A 96 17.59 -2.72 -6.68
C PHE A 96 17.53 -2.37 -8.18
N ARG A 97 18.39 -1.44 -8.58
CA ARG A 97 18.94 -1.42 -9.95
C ARG A 97 20.20 -2.29 -10.00
N PRO A 98 20.21 -3.42 -10.72
CA PRO A 98 21.40 -3.87 -11.41
C PRO A 98 21.39 -3.35 -12.87
N ALA A 99 22.59 -3.01 -13.35
CA ALA A 99 22.97 -2.49 -14.68
C ALA A 99 22.69 -0.99 -14.91
N GLU A 100 23.66 -0.16 -15.33
CA GLU A 100 24.91 -0.43 -16.07
C GLU A 100 26.21 -0.34 -15.26
#